data_AF-A0A850NYW3-F1
#
_entry.id   AF-A0A850NYW3-F1
#
_cell.length_a   1.000
_cell.length_b   1.000
_cell.length_c   1.000
_cell.angle_alpha   90.00
_cell.angle_beta   90.00
_cell.angle_gamma   90.00
#
_symmetry.space_group_name_H-M   'P 1'
#
loop_
_entity.id
_entity.type
_entity.pdbx_description
1 polymer ?
#
loop_
_entity_poly.entity_id
_entity_poly.type
_entity_poly.pdbx_seq_one_letter_code
_entity_poly.pdbx_strand_id
1 'polypeptide(L)'
;LGLAEPLTRAADLLWCCGEHMGALFDAVPQAMRGAHTPDARTLAPLLCAELRDGDAVLVKGSFGSRMRDVAAALDALAAHSHAEGVG
;
A
#
# COMPACT_ATOMS: atom_id res chain seq x y z
N LEU A 1 15.19 9.38 -9.67
CA LEU A 1 14.54 8.81 -8.46
C LEU A 1 15.05 7.39 -8.27
N GLY A 2 15.83 7.13 -7.22
CA GLY A 2 16.57 5.86 -7.08
C GLY A 2 15.71 4.61 -6.82
N LEU A 3 14.43 4.77 -6.42
CA LEU A 3 13.55 3.65 -6.09
C LEU A 3 12.59 3.24 -7.20
N ALA A 4 12.41 4.06 -8.25
CA ALA A 4 11.42 3.77 -9.29
C ALA A 4 11.74 2.46 -10.03
N GLU A 5 12.97 2.31 -10.53
CA GLU A 5 13.39 1.13 -11.27
C GLU A 5 13.34 -0.16 -10.42
N PRO A 6 13.87 -0.23 -9.19
CA PRO A 6 13.68 -1.39 -8.33
C PRO A 6 12.21 -1.76 -8.09
N LEU A 7 11.32 -0.79 -7.90
CA LEU A 7 9.89 -1.05 -7.70
C LEU A 7 9.25 -1.68 -8.95
N THR A 8 9.59 -1.21 -10.15
CA THR A 8 9.07 -1.79 -11.40
C THR A 8 9.41 -3.26 -11.60
N ARG A 9 10.43 -3.78 -10.90
CA ARG A 9 10.81 -5.20 -10.95
C ARG A 9 10.26 -6.04 -9.80
N ALA A 10 9.73 -5.42 -8.76
CA ALA A 10 9.45 -6.08 -7.49
C ALA A 10 7.98 -6.07 -7.09
N ALA A 11 7.17 -5.18 -7.67
CA ALA A 11 5.75 -5.04 -7.34
C ALA A 11 4.94 -4.65 -8.57
N ASP A 12 3.69 -5.12 -8.64
CA ASP A 12 2.74 -4.75 -9.68
C ASP A 12 2.11 -3.38 -9.43
N LEU A 13 1.92 -3.01 -8.16
CA LEU A 13 1.29 -1.76 -7.74
C LEU A 13 2.11 -1.04 -6.66
N LEU A 14 2.11 0.29 -6.72
CA LEU A 14 2.62 1.22 -5.72
C LEU A 14 1.45 1.99 -5.12
N TRP A 15 1.32 1.83 -3.81
CA TRP A 15 0.48 2.66 -2.95
C TRP A 15 1.40 3.44 -2.01
N CYS A 16 1.29 4.76 -1.97
CA CYS A 16 2.17 5.58 -1.15
C CYS A 16 1.43 6.78 -0.54
N CYS A 17 2.01 7.37 0.50
CA CYS A 17 1.47 8.58 1.09
C CYS A 17 2.56 9.57 1.53
N GLY A 18 2.18 10.83 1.70
CA GLY A 18 3.06 11.89 2.17
C GLY A 18 3.60 12.76 1.02
N GLU A 19 3.89 14.02 1.33
CA GLU A 19 4.27 15.04 0.35
C GLU A 19 5.49 14.66 -0.51
N HIS A 20 6.46 13.95 0.08
CA HIS A 20 7.70 13.57 -0.60
C HIS A 20 7.55 12.36 -1.53
N MET A 21 6.41 11.67 -1.50
CA MET A 21 6.20 10.46 -2.31
C MET A 21 5.66 10.75 -3.71
N GLY A 22 5.20 11.98 -3.98
CA GLY A 22 4.63 12.35 -5.28
C GLY A 22 5.60 12.14 -6.44
N ALA A 23 6.86 12.55 -6.27
CA ALA A 23 7.88 12.37 -7.29
C ALA A 23 8.11 10.88 -7.64
N LEU A 24 8.13 10.00 -6.63
CA LEU A 24 8.28 8.55 -6.86
C LEU A 24 7.05 7.96 -7.54
N PHE A 25 5.85 8.35 -7.09
CA PHE A 25 4.58 7.94 -7.70
C PHE A 25 4.51 8.34 -9.18
N ASP A 26 4.99 9.55 -9.50
CA ASP A 26 5.04 10.06 -10.87
C ASP A 26 6.13 9.42 -11.73
N ALA A 27 7.11 8.74 -11.14
CA ALA A 27 8.19 8.09 -11.86
C ALA A 27 7.97 6.61 -12.15
N VAL A 28 7.01 5.96 -11.50
CA VAL A 28 6.63 4.58 -11.86
C VAL A 28 5.63 4.59 -13.04
N PRO A 29 5.58 3.51 -13.84
CA PRO A 29 4.58 3.35 -14.90
C PRO A 29 3.17 3.61 -14.40
N GLN A 30 2.32 4.22 -15.23
CA GLN A 30 0.94 4.55 -14.85
C GLN A 30 0.14 3.31 -14.40
N ALA A 31 0.37 2.15 -15.03
CA ALA A 31 -0.28 0.90 -14.66
C ALA A 31 0.07 0.40 -13.24
N MET A 32 1.19 0.87 -12.68
CA MET A 32 1.59 0.54 -11.31
C MET A 32 1.01 1.49 -10.27
N ARG A 33 0.35 2.57 -10.67
CA ARG A 33 -0.07 3.61 -9.73
C ARG A 33 -1.41 3.24 -9.10
N GLY A 34 -1.37 2.78 -7.85
CA GLY A 34 -2.56 2.59 -7.02
C GLY A 34 -3.11 3.94 -6.57
N ALA A 35 -2.68 4.40 -5.39
CA ALA A 35 -2.99 5.76 -4.91
C ALA A 35 -1.79 6.43 -4.25
N HIS A 36 -1.75 7.76 -4.40
CA HIS A 36 -0.91 8.66 -3.60
C HIS A 36 -1.82 9.53 -2.72
N THR A 37 -1.70 9.40 -1.40
CA THR A 37 -2.52 10.16 -0.44
C THR A 37 -1.69 11.07 0.47
N PRO A 38 -2.29 12.02 1.19
CA PRO A 38 -1.55 12.86 2.13
C PRO A 38 -0.96 12.09 3.32
N ASP A 39 -1.63 11.03 3.80
CA ASP A 39 -1.20 10.29 4.99
C ASP A 39 -1.62 8.80 4.99
N ALA A 40 -1.05 8.05 5.93
CA ALA A 40 -1.30 6.62 6.11
C ALA A 40 -2.77 6.29 6.41
N ARG A 41 -3.47 7.17 7.13
CA ARG A 41 -4.87 6.97 7.54
C ARG A 41 -5.82 7.04 6.35
N THR A 42 -5.53 7.92 5.40
CA THR A 42 -6.28 8.07 4.15
C THR A 42 -5.89 7.02 3.11
N LEU A 43 -4.66 6.49 3.17
CA LEU A 43 -4.21 5.41 2.28
C LEU A 43 -4.84 4.06 2.61
N ALA A 44 -4.83 3.68 3.90
CA ALA A 44 -5.23 2.35 4.37
C ALA A 44 -6.61 1.86 3.84
N PRO A 45 -7.71 2.63 3.94
CA PRO A 45 -9.01 2.15 3.47
C PRO A 45 -9.06 1.94 1.95
N LEU A 46 -8.31 2.73 1.18
CA LEU A 46 -8.26 2.57 -0.28
C LEU A 46 -7.51 1.29 -0.66
N LEU A 47 -6.39 1.02 0.00
CA LEU A 47 -5.64 -0.21 -0.20
C LEU A 47 -6.48 -1.44 0.18
N CYS A 48 -7.09 -1.43 1.37
CA CYS A 48 -7.91 -2.55 1.85
C CYS A 48 -9.10 -2.87 0.94
N ALA A 49 -9.68 -1.87 0.27
CA ALA A 49 -10.80 -2.07 -0.64
C ALA A 49 -10.41 -2.72 -1.99
N GLU A 50 -9.13 -2.60 -2.40
CA GLU A 50 -8.66 -3.14 -3.69
C GLU A 50 -8.01 -4.53 -3.54
N LEU A 51 -7.61 -4.91 -2.33
CA LEU A 51 -6.96 -6.20 -2.08
C LEU A 51 -7.86 -7.38 -2.42
N ARG A 52 -7.24 -8.40 -3.01
CA ARG A 52 -7.88 -9.65 -3.43
C ARG A 52 -7.15 -10.84 -2.79
N ASP A 53 -7.84 -11.97 -2.73
CA ASP A 53 -7.24 -13.21 -2.30
C ASP A 53 -6.03 -13.56 -3.17
N GLY A 54 -4.90 -13.86 -2.53
CA GLY A 54 -3.64 -14.16 -3.19
C GLY A 54 -2.71 -12.95 -3.36
N ASP A 55 -3.15 -11.73 -3.05
CA ASP A 55 -2.27 -10.56 -3.06
C ASP A 55 -1.22 -10.63 -1.95
N ALA A 56 0.00 -10.23 -2.27
CA ALA A 56 1.10 -10.08 -1.30
C ALA A 56 1.42 -8.60 -1.11
N VAL A 57 1.41 -8.14 0.15
CA VAL A 57 1.63 -6.72 0.49
C VAL A 57 2.91 -6.54 1.30
N LEU A 58 3.80 -5.67 0.80
CA LEU A 58 4.96 -5.20 1.55
C LEU A 58 4.72 -3.78 2.06
N VAL A 59 4.67 -3.61 3.38
CA VAL A 59 4.56 -2.29 4.02
C VAL A 59 5.95 -1.78 4.42
N LYS A 60 6.32 -0.57 3.97
CA LYS A 60 7.58 0.08 4.34
C LYS A 60 7.35 1.56 4.65
N GLY A 61 7.96 2.06 5.72
CA GLY A 61 8.02 3.48 6.01
C GLY A 61 8.93 3.80 7.20
N SER A 62 9.29 5.07 7.35
CA SER A 62 9.94 5.54 8.56
C SER A 62 8.92 5.66 9.70
N PHE A 63 9.39 5.77 10.95
CA PHE A 63 8.50 5.93 12.11
C PHE A 63 7.53 7.11 11.94
N GLY A 64 8.02 8.24 11.42
CA GLY A 64 7.21 9.44 11.16
C GLY A 64 6.15 9.26 10.07
N SER A 65 6.30 8.28 9.17
CA SER A 65 5.34 7.99 8.10
C SER A 65 4.08 7.29 8.60
N ARG A 66 4.07 6.84 9.87
CA ARG A 66 2.92 6.16 10.50
C ARG A 66 2.39 4.94 9.71
N MET A 67 3.25 4.22 8.99
CA MET A 67 2.86 3.00 8.27
C MET A 67 2.31 1.88 9.16
N ARG A 68 2.49 1.98 10.48
CA ARG A 68 1.78 1.13 11.46
C ARG A 68 0.26 1.19 11.31
N ASP A 69 -0.30 2.31 10.86
CA ASP A 69 -1.75 2.46 10.65
C ASP A 69 -2.23 1.58 9.48
N VAL A 70 -1.42 1.52 8.41
CA VAL A 70 -1.68 0.64 7.25
C VAL A 70 -1.55 -0.82 7.67
N ALA A 71 -0.46 -1.17 8.37
CA ALA A 71 -0.25 -2.54 8.86
C ALA A 71 -1.42 -3.01 9.75
N ALA A 72 -1.88 -2.17 10.70
CA ALA A 72 -3.00 -2.50 11.56
C ALA A 72 -4.33 -2.70 10.80
N ALA A 73 -4.57 -1.92 9.73
CA ALA A 73 -5.75 -2.10 8.89
C ALA A 73 -5.71 -3.42 8.10
N LEU A 74 -4.52 -3.82 7.62
CA LEU A 74 -4.31 -5.09 6.93
C LEU A 74 -4.47 -6.29 7.87
N ASP A 75 -3.92 -6.21 9.08
CA ASP A 75 -4.10 -7.26 10.11
C ASP A 75 -5.58 -7.44 10.46
N ALA A 76 -6.31 -6.32 10.62
CA ALA A 76 -7.74 -6.35 10.85
C ALA A 76 -8.48 -6.98 9.65
N LEU A 77 -8.17 -6.59 8.42
CA LEU A 77 -8.77 -7.15 7.22
C LEU A 77 -8.58 -8.68 7.14
N ALA A 78 -7.35 -9.16 7.36
CA ALA A 78 -7.05 -10.58 7.36
C ALA A 78 -7.84 -11.36 8.42
N ALA A 79 -8.01 -10.80 9.63
CA ALA A 79 -8.80 -11.42 10.67
C ALA A 79 -10.28 -11.57 10.29
N HIS A 80 -10.85 -10.63 9.53
CA HIS A 80 -12.23 -10.73 9.03
C HIS A 80 -12.37 -11.77 7.93
N SER A 81 -11.43 -11.83 6.97
CA SER A 81 -11.44 -12.85 5.90
C SER A 81 -11.37 -14.27 6.44
N HIS A 82 -10.63 -14.48 7.54
CA HIS A 82 -10.58 -15.78 8.22
C HIS A 82 -11.86 -16.15 8.98
N ALA A 83 -12.64 -15.16 9.45
CA ALA A 83 -13.90 -15.41 10.17
C ALA A 83 -15.05 -15.80 9.22
N GLU A 84 -15.08 -15.22 8.00
CA GLU A 84 -16.12 -15.49 7.00
C GLU A 84 -15.92 -16.85 6.28
N GLY A 85 -14.71 -17.42 6.29
CA GLY A 85 -14.37 -18.68 5.62
C GLY A 85 -14.63 -19.98 6.42
N VAL A 86 -15.28 -19.90 7.60
CA VAL A 86 -15.60 -21.06 8.47
C VAL A 86 -17.10 -21.43 8.39
N GLY A 87 -17.79 -21.00 7.34
CA GLY A 87 -19.20 -21.33 7.06
C GLY A 87 -19.39 -22.48 6.07
#